data_AF-A0A1A7X309-F1
#
_entry.id   AF-A0A1A7X309-F1
#
_cell.length_a   1.000
_cell.length_b   1.000
_cell.length_c   1.000
_cell.angle_alpha   90.00
_cell.angle_beta   90.00
_cell.angle_gamma   90.00
#
_symmetry.space_group_name_H-M   'P 1'
#
loop_
_entity.id
_entity.type
_entity.pdbx_description
1 polymer ?
#
loop_
_entity_poly.entity_id
_entity_poly.type
_entity_poly.pdbx_seq_one_letter_code
_entity_poly.pdbx_strand_id
1 'polypeptide(L)'
;PCIRIGWIQGLRTMLQHSEALGFFVQADLIEPLLHLHTDTSLFVASAANHTLAHVLLFCQSVNPQNNSKHPTIPMETKQDYSAVTVKICEYLEKSLVPKGASALHQSHQLLKLLALLLSRAEPPLKDRLLLTVSDSLEELVTTNCSQLTRPLMDVILAAHSCGKSEDHVLDQRADRLLSIMLSTGTPADLCHAAAAFLRSGHNDCVHKAQSARVLLLPLDIITGLSLLGQNSTAEELRFSMMEYLKSKPLCISMICVSLANVPEITLMDPHCLPCPPVLIVSAVLSLLRLCSGDDSSSSGCAEAGRNLIVSG
;
A
#
# COMPACT_ATOMS: atom_id res chain seq x y z
N PRO A 1 18.73 -21.27 -2.99
CA PRO A 1 17.39 -20.77 -3.40
C PRO A 1 16.45 -21.85 -3.94
N CYS A 2 16.83 -22.59 -5.00
CA CYS A 2 15.97 -23.56 -5.67
C CYS A 2 15.45 -24.68 -4.75
N ILE A 3 16.30 -25.21 -3.87
CA ILE A 3 15.90 -26.23 -2.89
C ILE A 3 14.79 -25.68 -1.98
N ARG A 4 15.00 -24.52 -1.35
CA ARG A 4 14.01 -23.88 -0.45
C ARG A 4 12.68 -23.60 -1.15
N ILE A 5 12.71 -23.11 -2.39
CA ILE A 5 11.50 -22.90 -3.19
C ILE A 5 10.78 -24.23 -3.46
N GLY A 6 11.51 -25.29 -3.83
CA GLY A 6 10.94 -26.62 -4.04
C GLY A 6 10.25 -27.15 -2.78
N TRP A 7 10.86 -26.96 -1.60
CA TRP A 7 10.23 -27.30 -0.32
C TRP A 7 8.93 -26.51 -0.07
N ILE A 8 8.95 -25.19 -0.24
CA ILE A 8 7.75 -24.35 -0.04
C ILE A 8 6.64 -24.75 -1.02
N GLN A 9 6.97 -25.04 -2.27
CA GLN A 9 6.01 -25.49 -3.27
C GLN A 9 5.45 -26.88 -2.94
N GLY A 10 6.29 -27.80 -2.44
CA GLY A 10 5.85 -29.11 -1.93
C GLY A 10 4.86 -28.96 -0.79
N LEU A 11 5.18 -28.12 0.21
CA LEU A 11 4.28 -27.80 1.32
C LEU A 11 2.97 -27.19 0.83
N ARG A 12 3.01 -26.24 -0.10
CA ARG A 12 1.81 -25.62 -0.66
C ARG A 12 0.94 -26.62 -1.42
N THR A 13 1.54 -27.54 -2.16
CA THR A 13 0.81 -28.60 -2.88
C THR A 13 0.15 -29.55 -1.89
N MET A 14 0.88 -29.95 -0.84
CA MET A 14 0.37 -30.78 0.24
C MET A 14 -0.84 -30.13 0.94
N LEU A 15 -0.75 -28.83 1.24
CA LEU A 15 -1.81 -28.03 1.87
C LEU A 15 -3.04 -27.76 0.97
N GLN A 16 -3.08 -28.29 -0.24
CA GLN A 16 -4.33 -28.36 -1.03
C GLN A 16 -5.30 -29.42 -0.45
N HIS A 17 -4.79 -30.35 0.36
CA HIS A 17 -5.58 -31.37 1.03
C HIS A 17 -5.85 -30.99 2.49
N SER A 18 -7.10 -31.07 2.93
CA SER A 18 -7.51 -30.67 4.30
C SER A 18 -6.84 -31.48 5.40
N GLU A 19 -6.64 -32.78 5.17
CA GLU A 19 -6.00 -33.67 6.15
C GLU A 19 -4.52 -33.34 6.35
N ALA A 20 -3.87 -32.75 5.34
CA ALA A 20 -2.47 -32.37 5.42
C ALA A 20 -2.22 -31.17 6.34
N LEU A 21 -3.24 -30.34 6.62
CA LEU A 21 -3.08 -29.26 7.57
C LEU A 21 -2.82 -29.80 8.98
N GLY A 22 -3.50 -30.88 9.39
CA GLY A 22 -3.25 -31.52 10.69
C GLY A 22 -1.80 -31.97 10.83
N PHE A 23 -1.28 -32.68 9.81
CA PHE A 23 0.13 -33.08 9.75
C PHE A 23 1.07 -31.87 9.79
N PHE A 24 0.77 -30.82 9.02
CA PHE A 24 1.57 -29.61 8.95
C PHE A 24 1.73 -28.94 10.33
N VAL A 25 0.65 -28.87 11.11
CA VAL A 25 0.67 -28.30 12.46
C VAL A 25 1.38 -29.21 13.46
N GLN A 26 1.10 -30.52 13.43
CA GLN A 26 1.74 -31.51 14.31
C GLN A 26 3.26 -31.59 14.09
N ALA A 27 3.73 -31.36 12.87
CA ALA A 27 5.14 -31.33 12.52
C ALA A 27 5.84 -29.98 12.82
N ASP A 28 5.14 -29.04 13.48
CA ASP A 28 5.62 -27.68 13.82
C ASP A 28 6.26 -26.93 12.63
N LEU A 29 5.67 -27.08 11.45
CA LEU A 29 6.19 -26.48 10.21
C LEU A 29 5.90 -24.98 10.07
N ILE A 30 5.18 -24.40 11.03
CA ILE A 30 4.93 -22.95 11.10
C ILE A 30 6.25 -22.19 11.35
N GLU A 31 7.04 -22.62 12.33
CA GLU A 31 8.26 -21.89 12.71
C GLU A 31 9.30 -21.84 11.56
N PRO A 32 9.60 -22.95 10.87
CA PRO A 32 10.46 -22.91 9.68
C PRO A 32 9.89 -22.04 8.56
N LEU A 33 8.56 -22.02 8.38
CA LEU A 33 7.92 -21.20 7.36
C LEU A 33 8.02 -19.69 7.68
N LEU A 34 7.90 -19.31 8.95
CA LEU A 34 8.15 -17.93 9.42
C LEU A 34 9.62 -17.52 9.23
N HIS A 35 10.58 -18.45 9.37
CA HIS A 35 11.98 -18.16 9.06
C HIS A 35 12.22 -17.97 7.55
N LEU A 36 11.48 -18.68 6.69
CA LEU A 36 11.58 -18.53 5.23
C LEU A 36 10.93 -17.23 4.72
N HIS A 37 10.00 -16.65 5.48
CA HIS A 37 9.40 -15.34 5.20
C HIS A 37 10.45 -14.21 5.18
N THR A 38 11.46 -14.29 6.06
CA THR A 38 12.54 -13.30 6.17
C THR A 38 13.76 -13.62 5.31
N ASP A 39 13.64 -14.60 4.40
CA ASP A 39 14.74 -15.04 3.56
C ASP A 39 15.26 -13.89 2.66
N THR A 40 16.58 -13.87 2.45
CA THR A 40 17.24 -12.89 1.58
C THR A 40 16.83 -13.03 0.11
N SER A 41 16.38 -14.22 -0.31
CA SER A 41 15.85 -14.44 -1.66
C SER A 41 14.39 -14.00 -1.72
N LEU A 42 14.12 -12.94 -2.49
CA LEU A 42 12.78 -12.41 -2.76
C LEU A 42 11.78 -13.50 -3.20
N PHE A 43 12.22 -14.47 -4.01
CA PHE A 43 11.38 -15.58 -4.46
C PHE A 43 11.00 -16.56 -3.33
N VAL A 44 11.92 -16.79 -2.38
CA VAL A 44 11.68 -17.68 -1.22
C VAL A 44 10.73 -16.98 -0.26
N ALA A 45 11.01 -15.73 0.10
CA ALA A 45 10.16 -14.91 0.94
C ALA A 45 8.75 -14.76 0.37
N SER A 46 8.62 -14.45 -0.93
CA SER A 46 7.32 -14.34 -1.59
C SER A 46 6.55 -15.67 -1.60
N ALA A 47 7.22 -16.79 -1.89
CA ALA A 47 6.58 -18.11 -1.81
C ALA A 47 6.11 -18.42 -0.39
N ALA A 48 6.92 -18.10 0.62
CA ALA A 48 6.55 -18.25 2.03
C ALA A 48 5.33 -17.37 2.40
N ASN A 49 5.26 -16.12 1.94
CA ASN A 49 4.08 -15.26 2.13
C ASN A 49 2.81 -15.91 1.59
N HIS A 50 2.85 -16.44 0.37
CA HIS A 50 1.69 -17.11 -0.22
C HIS A 50 1.29 -18.38 0.54
N THR A 51 2.25 -19.15 1.03
CA THR A 51 1.96 -20.36 1.82
C THR A 51 1.42 -20.00 3.21
N LEU A 52 1.96 -18.99 3.89
CA LEU A 52 1.43 -18.49 5.17
C LEU A 52 0.01 -17.96 5.02
N ALA A 53 -0.25 -17.18 3.97
CA ALA A 53 -1.59 -16.70 3.65
C ALA A 53 -2.54 -17.87 3.40
N HIS A 54 -2.10 -18.89 2.65
CA HIS A 54 -2.90 -20.09 2.42
C HIS A 54 -3.23 -20.82 3.71
N VAL A 55 -2.25 -21.02 4.61
CA VAL A 55 -2.47 -21.68 5.92
C VAL A 55 -3.52 -20.93 6.75
N LEU A 56 -3.39 -19.60 6.88
CA LEU A 56 -4.34 -18.79 7.66
C LEU A 56 -5.75 -18.80 7.07
N LEU A 57 -5.87 -18.63 5.75
CA LEU A 57 -7.17 -18.68 5.06
C LEU A 57 -7.79 -20.08 5.15
N PHE A 58 -6.97 -21.13 5.15
CA PHE A 58 -7.43 -22.49 5.37
C PHE A 58 -7.97 -22.66 6.80
N CYS A 59 -7.25 -22.20 7.82
CA CYS A 59 -7.72 -22.20 9.21
C CYS A 59 -9.05 -21.44 9.38
N GLN A 60 -9.25 -20.33 8.65
CA GLN A 60 -10.54 -19.61 8.61
C GLN A 60 -11.66 -20.50 8.07
N SER A 61 -11.47 -21.14 6.90
CA SER A 61 -12.48 -21.96 6.24
C SER A 61 -12.92 -23.17 7.08
N VAL A 62 -12.02 -23.68 7.91
CA VAL A 62 -12.23 -24.87 8.73
C VAL A 62 -12.94 -24.54 10.06
N ASN A 63 -13.03 -23.27 10.44
CA ASN A 63 -13.66 -22.85 11.69
C ASN A 63 -15.18 -22.66 11.48
N PRO A 64 -16.03 -23.60 11.92
CA PRO A 64 -17.45 -23.61 11.55
C PRO A 64 -18.23 -22.86 12.62
N GLN A 65 -18.16 -21.52 12.62
CA GLN A 65 -19.29 -20.73 13.12
C GLN A 65 -20.40 -20.61 12.07
N ASN A 66 -20.16 -21.07 10.84
CA ASN A 66 -21.16 -21.14 9.77
C ASN A 66 -21.73 -22.56 9.59
N ASN A 67 -23.06 -22.61 9.57
CA ASN A 67 -23.94 -23.77 9.53
C ASN A 67 -23.72 -24.72 8.33
N SER A 68 -22.77 -25.66 8.42
CA SER A 68 -22.66 -26.76 7.45
C SER A 68 -22.65 -28.13 8.11
N LYS A 69 -23.59 -28.97 7.67
CA LYS A 69 -23.77 -30.37 8.05
C LYS A 69 -22.74 -31.22 7.29
N HIS A 70 -21.54 -31.46 7.82
CA HIS A 70 -20.59 -32.59 7.54
C HIS A 70 -19.12 -32.19 7.83
N PRO A 71 -18.19 -33.16 7.91
CA PRO A 71 -17.97 -34.09 9.01
C PRO A 71 -17.21 -33.43 10.19
N THR A 72 -17.41 -33.99 11.38
CA THR A 72 -16.86 -33.51 12.65
C THR A 72 -15.34 -33.60 12.66
N ILE A 73 -14.65 -32.48 12.43
CA ILE A 73 -13.21 -32.37 12.72
C ILE A 73 -13.02 -32.56 14.23
N PRO A 74 -12.06 -33.40 14.68
CA PRO A 74 -11.77 -33.61 16.10
C PRO A 74 -11.51 -32.28 16.81
N MET A 75 -12.00 -32.16 18.05
CA MET A 75 -11.92 -30.91 18.81
C MET A 75 -10.47 -30.45 19.05
N GLU A 76 -9.53 -31.40 19.22
CA GLU A 76 -8.09 -31.14 19.33
C GLU A 76 -7.53 -30.44 18.09
N THR A 77 -7.92 -30.89 16.90
CA THR A 77 -7.50 -30.31 15.62
C THR A 77 -7.99 -28.87 15.43
N LYS A 78 -9.17 -28.51 15.99
CA LYS A 78 -9.67 -27.13 15.97
C LYS A 78 -8.85 -26.22 16.90
N GLN A 79 -8.44 -26.72 18.07
CA GLN A 79 -7.61 -25.98 19.01
C GLN A 79 -6.23 -25.71 18.42
N ASP A 80 -5.66 -26.69 17.71
CA ASP A 80 -4.39 -26.57 17.00
C ASP A 80 -4.43 -25.47 15.93
N TYR A 81 -5.51 -25.38 15.13
CA TYR A 81 -5.66 -24.35 14.10
C TYR A 81 -5.85 -22.94 14.68
N SER A 82 -6.56 -22.83 15.81
CA SER A 82 -6.66 -21.57 16.55
C SER A 82 -5.28 -21.15 17.08
N ALA A 83 -4.49 -22.07 17.63
CA ALA A 83 -3.14 -21.80 18.11
C ALA A 83 -2.22 -21.32 16.99
N VAL A 84 -2.29 -21.94 15.80
CA VAL A 84 -1.55 -21.48 14.61
C VAL A 84 -1.96 -20.06 14.21
N THR A 85 -3.26 -19.78 14.19
CA THR A 85 -3.77 -18.44 13.86
C THR A 85 -3.22 -17.39 14.83
N VAL A 86 -3.28 -17.67 16.13
CA VAL A 86 -2.72 -16.78 17.17
C VAL A 86 -1.22 -16.61 17.00
N LYS A 87 -0.47 -17.69 16.80
CA LYS A 87 1.00 -17.66 16.61
C LYS A 87 1.41 -16.77 15.44
N ILE A 88 0.71 -16.87 14.30
CA ILE A 88 1.01 -16.01 13.14
C ILE A 88 0.61 -14.56 13.41
N CYS A 89 -0.56 -14.30 14.03
CA CYS A 89 -0.99 -12.94 14.37
C CYS A 89 0.01 -12.24 15.30
N GLU A 90 0.46 -12.93 16.36
CA GLU A 90 1.49 -12.41 17.27
C GLU A 90 2.83 -12.16 16.56
N TYR A 91 3.20 -13.03 15.61
CA TYR A 91 4.41 -12.83 14.81
C TYR A 91 4.31 -11.57 13.95
N LEU A 92 3.16 -11.33 13.30
CA LEU A 92 2.91 -10.13 12.50
C LEU A 92 3.05 -8.87 13.36
N GLU A 93 2.38 -8.82 14.50
CA GLU A 93 2.44 -7.68 15.45
C GLU A 93 3.88 -7.40 15.91
N LYS A 94 4.56 -8.41 16.47
CA LYS A 94 5.89 -8.22 17.11
C LYS A 94 6.99 -7.85 16.12
N SER A 95 6.80 -8.13 14.83
CA SER A 95 7.84 -8.04 13.81
C SER A 95 7.61 -6.92 12.79
N LEU A 96 6.45 -6.27 12.78
CA LEU A 96 6.10 -5.29 11.74
C LEU A 96 6.96 -4.03 11.81
N VAL A 97 7.24 -3.55 13.03
CA VAL A 97 8.04 -2.35 13.24
C VAL A 97 9.53 -2.69 13.18
N PRO A 98 10.31 -2.05 12.29
CA PRO A 98 11.71 -2.39 12.09
C PRO A 98 12.57 -1.95 13.28
N LYS A 99 13.26 -2.90 13.93
CA LYS A 99 14.19 -2.64 15.05
C LYS A 99 15.66 -2.40 14.60
N GLY A 100 15.89 -2.20 13.30
CA GLY A 100 17.21 -1.99 12.71
C GLY A 100 17.21 -2.02 11.18
N ALA A 101 18.35 -1.73 10.54
CA ALA A 101 18.44 -1.60 9.08
C ALA A 101 18.14 -2.91 8.32
N SER A 102 18.54 -4.06 8.85
CA SER A 102 18.18 -5.38 8.28
C SER A 102 16.70 -5.74 8.47
N ALA A 103 16.01 -5.08 9.41
CA ALA A 103 14.61 -5.32 9.71
C ALA A 103 13.67 -4.67 8.68
N LEU A 104 14.13 -3.71 7.87
CA LEU A 104 13.31 -3.08 6.82
C LEU A 104 12.80 -4.09 5.79
N HIS A 105 13.65 -5.05 5.38
CA HIS A 105 13.23 -6.12 4.46
C HIS A 105 12.14 -6.99 5.09
N GLN A 106 12.26 -7.30 6.39
CA GLN A 106 11.25 -8.06 7.11
C GLN A 106 9.91 -7.31 7.16
N SER A 107 9.91 -6.04 7.58
CA SER A 107 8.70 -5.19 7.56
C SER A 107 8.06 -5.15 6.17
N HIS A 108 8.87 -5.03 5.11
CA HIS A 108 8.39 -5.06 3.73
C HIS A 108 7.68 -6.38 3.38
N GLN A 109 8.25 -7.53 3.74
CA GLN A 109 7.61 -8.82 3.49
C GLN A 109 6.37 -9.04 4.37
N LEU A 110 6.36 -8.53 5.60
CA LEU A 110 5.21 -8.60 6.50
C LEU A 110 4.03 -7.80 5.96
N LEU A 111 4.28 -6.58 5.49
CA LEU A 111 3.25 -5.75 4.85
C LEU A 111 2.68 -6.43 3.59
N LYS A 112 3.54 -7.05 2.77
CA LYS A 112 3.08 -7.84 1.62
C LYS A 112 2.18 -9.02 2.04
N LEU A 113 2.57 -9.76 3.08
CA LEU A 113 1.74 -10.84 3.63
C LEU A 113 0.41 -10.29 4.16
N LEU A 114 0.43 -9.16 4.86
CA LEU A 114 -0.75 -8.54 5.42
C LEU A 114 -1.71 -8.04 4.32
N ALA A 115 -1.22 -7.39 3.27
CA ALA A 115 -2.04 -7.00 2.12
C ALA A 115 -2.68 -8.22 1.42
N LEU A 116 -1.92 -9.31 1.27
CA LEU A 116 -2.44 -10.57 0.72
C LEU A 116 -3.51 -11.22 1.60
N LEU A 117 -3.38 -11.09 2.92
CA LEU A 117 -4.37 -11.61 3.88
C LEU A 117 -5.63 -10.74 3.89
N LEU A 118 -5.50 -9.42 4.04
CA LEU A 118 -6.64 -8.50 4.18
C LEU A 118 -7.51 -8.42 2.92
N SER A 119 -6.92 -8.66 1.74
CA SER A 119 -7.65 -8.73 0.47
C SER A 119 -8.46 -10.02 0.28
N ARG A 120 -8.25 -11.05 1.12
CA ARG A 120 -8.83 -12.38 0.95
C ARG A 120 -9.50 -12.94 2.20
N ALA A 121 -9.14 -12.46 3.38
CA ALA A 121 -9.70 -12.88 4.64
C ALA A 121 -11.11 -12.30 4.79
N GLU A 122 -11.99 -13.08 5.39
CA GLU A 122 -13.35 -12.66 5.74
C GLU A 122 -13.42 -12.44 7.26
N PRO A 123 -14.43 -11.69 7.76
CA PRO A 123 -14.73 -11.66 9.18
C PRO A 123 -14.93 -13.11 9.72
N PRO A 124 -14.43 -13.45 10.92
CA PRO A 124 -13.77 -12.59 11.91
C PRO A 124 -12.23 -12.52 11.80
N LEU A 125 -11.61 -13.27 10.88
CA LEU A 125 -10.15 -13.31 10.76
C LEU A 125 -9.61 -11.94 10.33
N LYS A 126 -10.27 -11.28 9.37
CA LYS A 126 -9.89 -9.94 8.91
C LYS A 126 -9.87 -8.94 10.07
N ASP A 127 -10.93 -8.91 10.89
CA ASP A 127 -11.06 -7.97 12.01
C ASP A 127 -9.99 -8.23 13.07
N ARG A 128 -9.74 -9.51 13.38
CA ARG A 128 -8.65 -9.91 14.28
C ARG A 128 -7.30 -9.41 13.76
N LEU A 129 -6.99 -9.64 12.48
CA LEU A 129 -5.74 -9.19 11.88
C LEU A 129 -5.58 -7.67 12.00
N LEU A 130 -6.62 -6.90 11.64
CA LEU A 130 -6.61 -5.44 11.71
C LEU A 130 -6.43 -4.94 13.15
N LEU A 131 -7.14 -5.52 14.11
CA LEU A 131 -6.99 -5.17 15.52
C LEU A 131 -5.58 -5.45 16.04
N THR A 132 -5.05 -6.65 15.73
CA THR A 132 -3.73 -7.08 16.22
C THR A 132 -2.59 -6.23 15.68
N VAL A 133 -2.64 -5.78 14.42
CA VAL A 133 -1.53 -5.03 13.80
C VAL A 133 -1.74 -3.51 13.80
N SER A 134 -2.86 -3.02 14.33
CA SER A 134 -3.26 -1.61 14.26
C SER A 134 -2.19 -0.67 14.82
N ASP A 135 -1.73 -0.94 16.04
CA ASP A 135 -0.80 -0.05 16.74
C ASP A 135 0.57 -0.03 16.03
N SER A 136 1.01 -1.19 15.55
CA SER A 136 2.24 -1.32 14.76
C SER A 136 2.15 -0.61 13.40
N LEU A 137 0.98 -0.61 12.75
CA LEU A 137 0.77 0.14 11.51
C LEU A 137 0.80 1.65 11.76
N GLU A 138 0.18 2.13 12.85
CA GLU A 138 0.22 3.54 13.22
C GLU A 138 1.65 4.01 13.52
N GLU A 139 2.41 3.23 14.28
CA GLU A 139 3.83 3.49 14.53
C GLU A 139 4.63 3.54 13.21
N LEU A 140 4.36 2.63 12.27
CA LEU A 140 5.10 2.56 11.02
C LEU A 140 4.79 3.72 10.07
N VAL A 141 3.51 4.12 9.99
CA VAL A 141 3.07 5.28 9.20
C VAL A 141 3.63 6.58 9.79
N THR A 142 3.62 6.74 11.12
CA THR A 142 4.17 7.93 11.78
C THR A 142 5.70 8.02 11.70
N THR A 143 6.40 6.89 11.68
CA THR A 143 7.85 6.84 11.45
C THR A 143 8.24 7.26 10.03
N ASN A 144 7.29 7.25 9.09
CA ASN A 144 7.45 7.75 7.72
C ASN A 144 8.69 7.18 6.97
N CYS A 145 8.78 5.85 6.94
CA CYS A 145 9.81 5.15 6.18
C CYS A 145 9.45 5.08 4.69
N SER A 146 10.07 5.92 3.85
CA SER A 146 9.81 6.01 2.40
C SER A 146 9.86 4.67 1.64
N GLN A 147 10.72 3.74 2.07
CA GLN A 147 10.82 2.41 1.43
C GLN A 147 9.57 1.54 1.64
N LEU A 148 8.82 1.81 2.71
CA LEU A 148 7.64 1.07 3.10
C LEU A 148 6.33 1.75 2.67
N THR A 149 6.38 2.96 2.11
CA THR A 149 5.20 3.72 1.68
C THR A 149 4.27 2.92 0.77
N ARG A 150 4.82 2.25 -0.26
CA ARG A 150 4.02 1.45 -1.19
C ARG A 150 3.38 0.22 -0.52
N PRO A 151 4.14 -0.69 0.13
CA PRO A 151 3.51 -1.84 0.78
C PRO A 151 2.59 -1.46 1.95
N LEU A 152 2.83 -0.34 2.64
CA LEU A 152 1.89 0.22 3.62
C LEU A 152 0.56 0.62 2.96
N MET A 153 0.64 1.31 1.83
CA MET A 153 -0.54 1.73 1.10
C MET A 153 -1.34 0.51 0.59
N ASP A 154 -0.66 -0.53 0.10
CA ASP A 154 -1.31 -1.78 -0.30
C ASP A 154 -2.10 -2.42 0.86
N VAL A 155 -1.55 -2.39 2.08
CA VAL A 155 -2.22 -2.87 3.30
C VAL A 155 -3.46 -2.04 3.64
N ILE A 156 -3.32 -0.71 3.66
CA ILE A 156 -4.41 0.22 4.01
C ILE A 156 -5.57 0.06 3.01
N LEU A 157 -5.26 -0.02 1.72
CA LEU A 157 -6.26 -0.23 0.67
C LEU A 157 -6.91 -1.62 0.74
N ALA A 158 -6.15 -2.66 1.07
CA ALA A 158 -6.70 -3.99 1.30
C ALA A 158 -7.64 -4.02 2.52
N ALA A 159 -7.32 -3.28 3.58
CA ALA A 159 -8.21 -3.10 4.73
C ALA A 159 -9.55 -2.46 4.29
N HIS A 160 -9.47 -1.36 3.53
CA HIS A 160 -10.62 -0.58 3.05
C HIS A 160 -11.54 -1.28 2.04
N SER A 161 -11.04 -2.30 1.33
CA SER A 161 -11.83 -3.02 0.32
C SER A 161 -13.00 -3.86 0.87
N CYS A 162 -13.36 -3.71 2.14
CA CYS A 162 -14.54 -4.34 2.75
C CYS A 162 -15.81 -3.53 2.45
N GLY A 163 -16.82 -4.16 1.83
CA GLY A 163 -18.13 -3.54 1.70
C GLY A 163 -18.70 -3.19 3.07
N LYS A 164 -19.20 -1.95 3.21
CA LYS A 164 -19.94 -1.36 4.35
C LYS A 164 -20.27 -2.37 5.46
N SER A 165 -19.28 -2.68 6.29
CA SER A 165 -19.51 -3.38 7.54
C SER A 165 -20.15 -2.39 8.51
N GLU A 166 -21.06 -2.86 9.36
CA GLU A 166 -21.63 -2.02 10.43
C GLU A 166 -20.58 -1.66 11.50
N ASP A 167 -19.39 -2.27 11.46
CA ASP A 167 -18.29 -2.00 12.39
C ASP A 167 -17.46 -0.77 11.98
N HIS A 168 -18.01 0.40 12.29
CA HIS A 168 -17.44 1.71 12.00
C HIS A 168 -16.03 1.96 12.55
N VAL A 169 -15.54 1.17 13.52
CA VAL A 169 -14.29 1.47 14.23
C VAL A 169 -13.05 1.14 13.38
N LEU A 170 -13.06 0.02 12.65
CA LEU A 170 -11.92 -0.40 11.84
C LEU A 170 -11.78 0.46 10.57
N ASP A 171 -12.91 0.84 9.96
CA ASP A 171 -12.95 1.75 8.82
C ASP A 171 -12.39 3.13 9.21
N GLN A 172 -12.78 3.67 10.38
CA GLN A 172 -12.23 4.94 10.90
C GLN A 172 -10.71 4.90 11.11
N ARG A 173 -10.17 3.76 11.55
CA ARG A 173 -8.71 3.62 11.72
C ARG A 173 -8.00 3.58 10.38
N ALA A 174 -8.52 2.82 9.42
CA ALA A 174 -7.95 2.78 8.08
C ALA A 174 -8.03 4.15 7.39
N ASP A 175 -9.12 4.91 7.58
CA ASP A 175 -9.27 6.29 7.12
C ASP A 175 -8.22 7.21 7.76
N ARG A 176 -8.00 7.09 9.07
CA ARG A 176 -6.99 7.87 9.79
C ARG A 176 -5.58 7.57 9.28
N LEU A 177 -5.22 6.30 9.08
CA LEU A 177 -3.92 5.92 8.53
C LEU A 177 -3.72 6.46 7.11
N LEU A 178 -4.77 6.39 6.28
CA LEU A 178 -4.79 6.97 4.95
C LEU A 178 -4.58 8.49 4.96
N SER A 179 -5.29 9.21 5.84
CA SER A 179 -5.11 10.65 6.04
C SER A 179 -3.67 11.01 6.39
N ILE A 180 -3.04 10.25 7.30
CA ILE A 180 -1.64 10.46 7.68
C ILE A 180 -0.73 10.22 6.46
N MET A 181 -0.88 9.09 5.77
CA MET A 181 -0.11 8.75 4.57
C MET A 181 -0.20 9.78 3.43
N LEU A 182 -1.32 10.50 3.33
CA LEU A 182 -1.55 11.53 2.31
C LEU A 182 -1.20 12.96 2.77
N SER A 183 -0.76 13.13 4.02
CA SER A 183 -0.41 14.44 4.60
C SER A 183 1.01 14.53 5.14
N THR A 184 1.60 13.40 5.56
CA THR A 184 2.95 13.34 6.11
C THR A 184 3.84 12.53 5.19
N GLY A 185 4.97 13.10 4.77
CA GLY A 185 5.95 12.36 3.99
C GLY A 185 6.85 13.23 3.15
N THR A 186 7.82 12.59 2.49
CA THR A 186 8.54 13.28 1.41
C THR A 186 7.59 13.50 0.22
N PRO A 187 7.87 14.48 -0.66
CA PRO A 187 7.04 14.70 -1.85
C PRO A 187 6.85 13.44 -2.72
N ALA A 188 7.88 12.59 -2.82
CA ALA A 188 7.77 11.34 -3.56
C ALA A 188 6.87 10.30 -2.86
N ASP A 189 6.92 10.22 -1.53
CA ASP A 189 6.08 9.30 -0.77
C ASP A 189 4.61 9.69 -0.90
N LEU A 190 4.31 10.98 -0.77
CA LEU A 190 2.96 11.53 -0.95
C LEU A 190 2.43 11.26 -2.37
N CYS A 191 3.23 11.52 -3.41
CA CYS A 191 2.85 11.22 -4.79
C CYS A 191 2.59 9.72 -5.01
N HIS A 192 3.41 8.84 -4.44
CA HIS A 192 3.20 7.40 -4.56
C HIS A 192 1.95 6.93 -3.80
N ALA A 193 1.72 7.44 -2.58
CA ALA A 193 0.53 7.14 -1.80
C ALA A 193 -0.74 7.62 -2.51
N ALA A 194 -0.74 8.86 -3.00
CA ALA A 194 -1.84 9.44 -3.78
C ALA A 194 -2.13 8.66 -5.07
N ALA A 195 -1.10 8.27 -5.82
CA ALA A 195 -1.26 7.46 -7.03
C ALA A 195 -1.84 6.08 -6.73
N ALA A 196 -1.35 5.42 -5.68
CA ALA A 196 -1.88 4.11 -5.26
C ALA A 196 -3.33 4.23 -4.79
N PHE A 197 -3.68 5.30 -4.06
CA PHE A 197 -5.04 5.56 -3.61
C PHE A 197 -6.01 5.73 -4.79
N LEU A 198 -5.70 6.57 -5.78
CA LEU A 198 -6.62 6.79 -6.90
C LEU A 198 -6.89 5.46 -7.65
N ARG A 199 -5.82 4.75 -8.01
CA ARG A 199 -5.89 3.48 -8.76
C ARG A 199 -6.66 2.36 -8.07
N SER A 200 -6.82 2.45 -6.76
CA SER A 200 -7.55 1.46 -5.99
C SER A 200 -9.07 1.52 -6.21
N GLY A 201 -9.58 2.62 -6.77
CA GLY A 201 -11.01 2.78 -7.07
C GLY A 201 -11.91 3.07 -5.86
N HIS A 202 -11.35 3.34 -4.68
CA HIS A 202 -12.13 3.68 -3.48
C HIS A 202 -13.00 4.91 -3.70
N ASN A 203 -14.19 4.93 -3.10
CA ASN A 203 -15.16 6.01 -3.28
C ASN A 203 -15.21 6.98 -2.09
N ASP A 204 -14.07 7.58 -1.79
CA ASP A 204 -13.95 8.67 -0.82
C ASP A 204 -13.57 9.97 -1.54
N CYS A 205 -14.49 10.94 -1.55
CA CYS A 205 -14.29 12.19 -2.25
C CYS A 205 -13.20 13.09 -1.63
N VAL A 206 -13.03 13.04 -0.30
CA VAL A 206 -12.06 13.87 0.44
C VAL A 206 -10.64 13.42 0.11
N HIS A 207 -10.36 12.12 0.28
CA HIS A 207 -9.04 11.57 -0.02
C HIS A 207 -8.75 11.55 -1.53
N LYS A 208 -9.80 11.44 -2.37
CA LYS A 208 -9.69 11.62 -3.83
C LYS A 208 -9.22 13.02 -4.19
N ALA A 209 -9.90 14.05 -3.67
CA ALA A 209 -9.53 15.43 -3.90
C ALA A 209 -8.12 15.71 -3.40
N GLN A 210 -7.76 15.24 -2.20
CA GLN A 210 -6.41 15.37 -1.64
C GLN A 210 -5.35 14.71 -2.54
N SER A 211 -5.61 13.47 -2.99
CA SER A 211 -4.69 12.74 -3.86
C SER A 211 -4.50 13.43 -5.21
N ALA A 212 -5.58 13.93 -5.81
CA ALA A 212 -5.52 14.72 -7.04
C ALA A 212 -4.70 16.01 -6.85
N ARG A 213 -4.86 16.71 -5.71
CA ARG A 213 -4.05 17.90 -5.38
C ARG A 213 -2.58 17.57 -5.30
N VAL A 214 -2.20 16.52 -4.58
CA VAL A 214 -0.80 16.07 -4.45
C VAL A 214 -0.20 15.75 -5.82
N LEU A 215 -0.93 14.99 -6.66
CA LEU A 215 -0.45 14.54 -7.95
C LEU A 215 -0.37 15.65 -9.00
N LEU A 216 -1.21 16.68 -8.92
CA LEU A 216 -1.19 17.82 -9.85
C LEU A 216 -0.19 18.91 -9.42
N LEU A 217 0.30 18.88 -8.18
CA LEU A 217 1.19 19.90 -7.64
C LEU A 217 2.50 20.08 -8.45
N PRO A 218 3.17 19.01 -8.93
CA PRO A 218 4.34 19.18 -9.81
C PRO A 218 4.01 19.95 -11.09
N LEU A 219 2.87 19.64 -11.71
CA LEU A 219 2.40 20.33 -12.92
C LEU A 219 2.08 21.79 -12.61
N ASP A 220 1.41 22.05 -11.49
CA ASP A 220 1.09 23.41 -11.05
C ASP A 220 2.34 24.28 -10.83
N ILE A 221 3.36 23.73 -10.15
CA ILE A 221 4.62 24.43 -9.87
C ILE A 221 5.39 24.71 -11.16
N ILE A 222 5.50 23.73 -12.06
CA ILE A 222 6.29 23.85 -13.29
C ILE A 222 5.61 24.77 -14.30
N THR A 223 4.29 24.64 -14.47
CA THR A 223 3.54 25.38 -15.49
C THR A 223 3.10 26.77 -15.02
N GLY A 224 2.99 27.00 -13.71
CA GLY A 224 2.55 28.27 -13.14
C GLY A 224 1.06 28.58 -13.36
N LEU A 225 0.25 27.61 -13.79
CA LEU A 225 -1.16 27.81 -14.15
C LEU A 225 -2.13 27.90 -12.97
N SER A 226 -1.65 27.80 -11.73
CA SER A 226 -2.46 27.96 -10.51
C SER A 226 -3.65 26.99 -10.43
N LEU A 227 -3.40 25.71 -10.73
CA LEU A 227 -4.35 24.59 -10.70
C LEU A 227 -4.98 24.36 -9.32
N LEU A 228 -4.29 24.67 -8.23
CA LEU A 228 -4.67 24.19 -6.89
C LEU A 228 -5.18 25.28 -5.93
N GLY A 229 -5.16 26.54 -6.34
CA GLY A 229 -5.50 27.68 -5.46
C GLY A 229 -4.51 27.85 -4.29
N GLN A 230 -4.70 28.91 -3.48
CA GLN A 230 -3.88 29.19 -2.30
C GLN A 230 -4.59 28.70 -1.04
N ASN A 231 -3.99 27.73 -0.34
CA ASN A 231 -4.40 27.31 1.00
C ASN A 231 -3.16 27.04 1.86
N SER A 232 -3.16 27.52 3.11
CA SER A 232 -1.97 27.58 3.98
C SER A 232 -1.30 26.22 4.21
N THR A 233 -2.06 25.13 4.38
CA THR A 233 -1.49 23.78 4.53
C THR A 233 -0.86 23.23 3.26
N ALA A 234 -1.26 23.72 2.08
CA ALA A 234 -0.61 23.35 0.84
C ALA A 234 0.64 24.19 0.54
N GLU A 235 0.87 25.30 1.25
CA GLU A 235 2.07 26.12 1.05
C GLU A 235 3.34 25.39 1.50
N GLU A 236 3.28 24.68 2.64
CA GLU A 236 4.41 23.88 3.12
C GLU A 236 4.74 22.73 2.14
N LEU A 237 3.73 21.96 1.73
CA LEU A 237 3.91 20.92 0.72
C LEU A 237 4.42 21.49 -0.61
N ARG A 238 3.90 22.65 -1.04
CA ARG A 238 4.37 23.34 -2.24
C ARG A 238 5.84 23.72 -2.14
N PHE A 239 6.28 24.25 -1.00
CA PHE A 239 7.68 24.60 -0.77
C PHE A 239 8.57 23.36 -0.82
N SER A 240 8.23 22.31 -0.08
CA SER A 240 8.97 21.04 -0.10
C SER A 240 9.01 20.41 -1.51
N MET A 241 7.89 20.43 -2.24
CA MET A 241 7.82 19.94 -3.62
C MET A 241 8.70 20.79 -4.55
N MET A 242 8.68 22.12 -4.42
CA MET A 242 9.51 23.01 -5.24
C MET A 242 11.01 22.72 -5.07
N GLU A 243 11.47 22.55 -3.82
CA GLU A 243 12.86 22.13 -3.54
C GLU A 243 13.17 20.76 -4.15
N TYR A 244 12.23 19.81 -4.05
CA TYR A 244 12.39 18.46 -4.60
C TYR A 244 12.55 18.46 -6.14
N LEU A 245 11.80 19.33 -6.83
CA LEU A 245 11.82 19.46 -8.30
C LEU A 245 13.08 20.14 -8.85
N LYS A 246 13.94 20.73 -8.01
CA LYS A 246 15.24 21.28 -8.45
C LYS A 246 16.21 20.20 -8.91
N SER A 247 16.07 18.97 -8.42
CA SER A 247 16.85 17.83 -8.88
C SER A 247 16.25 17.24 -10.16
N LYS A 248 17.00 17.22 -11.25
CA LYS A 248 16.56 16.67 -12.55
C LYS A 248 15.94 15.27 -12.49
N PRO A 249 16.59 14.24 -11.91
CA PRO A 249 15.99 12.90 -11.85
C PRO A 249 14.71 12.85 -11.03
N LEU A 250 14.64 13.63 -9.94
CA LEU A 250 13.45 13.71 -9.08
C LEU A 250 12.29 14.44 -9.78
N CYS A 251 12.60 15.53 -10.47
CA CYS A 251 11.65 16.29 -11.30
C CYS A 251 10.99 15.39 -12.36
N ILE A 252 11.81 14.69 -13.15
CA ILE A 252 11.32 13.77 -14.19
C ILE A 252 10.44 12.69 -13.56
N SER A 253 10.89 12.07 -12.47
CA SER A 253 10.13 11.03 -11.76
C SER A 253 8.76 11.54 -11.31
N MET A 254 8.70 12.71 -10.66
CA MET A 254 7.43 13.28 -10.17
C MET A 254 6.48 13.62 -11.31
N ILE A 255 6.98 14.20 -12.40
CA ILE A 255 6.16 14.49 -13.58
C ILE A 255 5.62 13.21 -14.20
N CYS A 256 6.44 12.16 -14.32
CA CYS A 256 5.97 10.87 -14.83
C CYS A 256 4.84 10.30 -13.96
N VAL A 257 4.96 10.41 -12.63
CA VAL A 257 3.90 9.99 -11.70
C VAL A 257 2.64 10.85 -11.88
N SER A 258 2.77 12.17 -11.97
CA SER A 258 1.64 13.09 -12.24
C SER A 258 0.92 12.71 -13.53
N LEU A 259 1.66 12.64 -14.64
CA LEU A 259 1.11 12.37 -15.98
C LEU A 259 0.46 10.99 -16.07
N ALA A 260 1.04 9.96 -15.43
CA ALA A 260 0.48 8.61 -15.43
C ALA A 260 -0.90 8.54 -14.75
N ASN A 261 -1.25 9.49 -13.90
CA ASN A 261 -2.53 9.53 -13.18
C ASN A 261 -3.46 10.65 -13.67
N VAL A 262 -3.04 11.53 -14.59
CA VAL A 262 -3.91 12.56 -15.18
C VAL A 262 -5.21 11.98 -15.78
N PRO A 263 -5.20 10.88 -16.55
CA PRO A 263 -6.44 10.34 -17.13
C PRO A 263 -7.46 10.00 -16.06
N GLU A 264 -7.02 9.31 -15.00
CA GLU A 264 -7.87 8.95 -13.87
C GLU A 264 -8.40 10.21 -13.16
N ILE A 265 -7.55 11.20 -12.94
CA ILE A 265 -7.95 12.48 -12.32
C ILE A 265 -9.01 13.20 -13.16
N THR A 266 -8.83 13.30 -14.48
CA THR A 266 -9.76 14.02 -15.36
C THR A 266 -11.14 13.36 -15.49
N LEU A 267 -11.25 12.08 -15.12
CA LEU A 267 -12.49 11.30 -15.14
C LEU A 267 -13.17 11.25 -13.76
N MET A 268 -12.60 11.90 -12.74
CA MET A 268 -13.19 11.96 -11.40
C MET A 268 -14.49 12.75 -11.38
N ASP A 269 -15.32 12.47 -10.38
CA ASP A 269 -16.52 13.26 -10.11
C ASP A 269 -16.16 14.75 -9.93
N PRO A 270 -16.92 15.69 -10.54
CA PRO A 270 -16.65 17.13 -10.44
C PRO A 270 -16.55 17.66 -9.01
N HIS A 271 -17.24 17.04 -8.03
CA HIS A 271 -17.17 17.44 -6.63
C HIS A 271 -15.84 17.09 -5.96
N CYS A 272 -15.08 16.15 -6.52
CA CYS A 272 -13.79 15.72 -6.00
C CYS A 272 -12.60 16.28 -6.80
N LEU A 273 -12.87 17.04 -7.87
CA LEU A 273 -11.84 17.66 -8.70
C LEU A 273 -11.29 18.94 -8.03
N PRO A 274 -9.95 19.09 -7.93
CA PRO A 274 -9.36 20.31 -7.38
C PRO A 274 -9.45 21.50 -8.33
N CYS A 275 -9.61 21.26 -9.63
CA CYS A 275 -9.82 22.29 -10.65
C CYS A 275 -10.56 21.73 -11.87
N PRO A 276 -11.09 22.59 -12.75
CA PRO A 276 -11.71 22.17 -14.01
C PRO A 276 -10.76 21.33 -14.89
N PRO A 277 -11.22 20.24 -15.51
CA PRO A 277 -10.38 19.37 -16.36
C PRO A 277 -9.62 20.12 -17.47
N VAL A 278 -10.21 21.19 -18.01
CA VAL A 278 -9.59 22.05 -19.03
C VAL A 278 -8.26 22.68 -18.56
N LEU A 279 -8.14 23.01 -17.27
CA LEU A 279 -6.89 23.55 -16.72
C LEU A 279 -5.82 22.45 -16.60
N ILE A 280 -6.22 21.23 -16.24
CA ILE A 280 -5.31 20.08 -16.18
C ILE A 280 -4.75 19.78 -17.58
N VAL A 281 -5.61 19.74 -18.59
CA VAL A 281 -5.20 19.56 -20.00
C VAL A 281 -4.27 20.69 -20.44
N SER A 282 -4.58 21.93 -20.08
CA SER A 282 -3.73 23.10 -20.39
C SER A 282 -2.35 22.97 -19.75
N ALA A 283 -2.26 22.48 -18.51
CA ALA A 283 -0.98 22.23 -17.84
C ALA A 283 -0.16 21.14 -18.53
N VAL A 284 -0.80 20.04 -18.95
CA VAL A 284 -0.11 18.99 -19.71
C VAL A 284 0.42 19.54 -21.04
N LEU A 285 -0.37 20.32 -21.77
CA LEU A 285 0.07 20.94 -23.03
C LEU A 285 1.22 21.93 -22.81
N SER A 286 1.16 22.77 -21.77
CA SER A 286 2.25 23.69 -21.41
C SER A 286 3.53 22.93 -21.04
N LEU A 287 3.42 21.84 -20.31
CA LEU A 287 4.56 20.97 -19.99
C LEU A 287 5.19 20.37 -21.25
N LEU A 288 4.38 19.86 -22.19
CA LEU A 288 4.89 19.28 -23.44
C LEU A 288 5.61 20.33 -24.30
N ARG A 289 5.10 21.57 -24.35
CA ARG A 289 5.79 22.70 -25.00
C ARG A 289 7.13 23.02 -24.34
N LEU A 290 7.16 23.05 -23.00
CA LEU A 290 8.41 23.24 -22.23
C LEU A 290 9.44 22.14 -22.54
N CYS A 291 9.02 20.86 -22.56
CA CYS A 291 9.89 19.75 -22.93
C CYS A 291 10.38 19.83 -24.39
N SER A 292 9.64 20.50 -25.27
CA SER A 292 10.00 20.70 -26.68
C SER A 292 10.94 21.88 -26.89
N GLY A 293 11.20 22.70 -25.86
CA GLY A 293 12.03 23.90 -25.95
C GLY A 293 11.31 25.11 -26.55
N ASP A 294 9.97 25.08 -26.65
CA ASP A 294 9.22 26.27 -27.04
C ASP A 294 9.26 27.29 -25.89
N ASP A 295 9.93 28.43 -26.12
CA ASP A 295 10.09 29.57 -25.20
C ASP A 295 8.75 30.28 -24.92
N SER A 296 7.78 29.56 -24.37
CA SER A 296 6.64 30.16 -23.70
C SER A 296 7.13 30.60 -22.33
N SER A 297 7.10 31.90 -22.05
CA SER A 297 7.43 32.50 -20.75
C SER A 297 6.67 31.79 -19.62
N SER A 298 7.27 30.74 -19.06
CA SER A 298 6.71 29.99 -17.95
C SER A 298 6.79 30.88 -16.71
N SER A 299 5.64 31.25 -16.15
CA SER A 299 5.55 31.89 -14.84
C SER A 299 5.83 30.92 -13.68
N GLY A 300 6.02 29.64 -13.97
CA GLY A 300 6.33 28.59 -13.00
C GLY A 300 7.78 28.59 -12.53
N CYS A 301 8.16 27.54 -11.79
CA CYS A 301 9.52 27.39 -11.26
C CYS A 301 10.54 27.22 -12.40
N ALA A 302 11.22 28.31 -12.76
CA ALA A 302 12.18 28.34 -13.86
C ALA A 302 13.28 27.28 -13.72
N GLU A 303 13.73 26.99 -12.49
CA GLU A 303 14.74 25.97 -12.24
C GLU A 303 14.23 24.54 -12.50
N ALA A 304 13.02 24.22 -12.06
CA ALA A 304 12.38 22.94 -12.37
C ALA A 304 12.07 22.82 -13.88
N GLY A 305 11.70 23.92 -14.54
CA GLY A 305 11.50 23.97 -15.99
C GLY A 305 12.79 23.67 -16.78
N ARG A 306 13.94 24.20 -16.33
CA ARG A 306 15.26 23.89 -16.93
C ARG A 306 15.61 22.40 -16.88
N ASN A 307 15.16 21.67 -15.86
CA ASN A 307 15.40 20.23 -15.77
C ASN A 307 14.74 19.42 -16.90
N LEU A 308 13.74 19.98 -17.58
CA LEU A 308 12.99 19.34 -18.66
C LEU A 308 13.58 19.58 -20.04
N ILE A 309 14.42 20.59 -20.17
CA ILE A 309 15.10 20.89 -21.42
C ILE A 309 16.35 20.00 -21.50
N VAL A 310 16.50 19.27 -22.59
CA VAL A 310 17.74 18.55 -22.88
C VAL A 310 18.75 19.59 -23.34
N SER A 311 19.70 19.93 -22.47
CA SER A 311 20.95 20.53 -22.92
C SER A 311 21.63 19.51 -23.84
N GLY A 312 21.60 19.77 -25.15
CA GLY A 312 22.42 19.07 -26.13
C GLY A 312 23.90 19.38 -25.94
#